data_AF-A0A972IYK3-F1
#
_entry.id   AF-A0A972IYK3-F1
#
_cell.length_a   1.000
_cell.length_b   1.000
_cell.length_c   1.000
_cell.angle_alpha   90.00
_cell.angle_beta   90.00
_cell.angle_gamma   90.00
#
_symmetry.space_group_name_H-M   'P 1'
#
loop_
_entity.id
_entity.type
_entity.pdbx_description
1 polymer ?
#
loop_
_entity_poly.entity_id
_entity_poly.type
_entity_poly.pdbx_seq_one_letter_code
_entity_poly.pdbx_strand_id
1 'polypeptide(L)'
;MSRFIGILISTFTNVMSTLIMIYIVFSWVLDPYNKYRMMLERLVNTFLDPIRRFMPRTGMIDFSPLIFLLLLQFMETVATSIFR
;
A
#
# COMPACT_ATOMS: atom_id res chain seq x y z
N MET A 1 15.08 10.92 -20.82
CA MET A 1 15.22 9.66 -20.04
C MET A 1 14.68 9.82 -18.62
N SER A 2 15.12 10.81 -17.84
CA SER A 2 14.65 11.07 -16.46
C SER A 2 13.12 11.22 -16.31
N ARG A 3 12.48 11.96 -17.23
CA ARG A 3 11.02 12.13 -17.26
C ARG A 3 10.24 10.81 -17.41
N PHE A 4 10.77 9.87 -18.19
CA PHE A 4 10.12 8.57 -18.39
C PHE A 4 10.16 7.74 -17.10
N ILE A 5 11.30 7.75 -16.40
CA ILE A 5 11.46 7.07 -15.11
C ILE A 5 10.49 7.66 -14.07
N GLY A 6 10.36 8.99 -14.01
CA GLY A 6 9.39 9.65 -13.12
C GLY A 6 7.95 9.17 -13.36
N ILE A 7 7.53 9.06 -14.62
CA ILE A 7 6.18 8.57 -14.97
C ILE A 7 5.97 7.12 -14.52
N LEU A 8 6.97 6.25 -14.69
CA LEU A 8 6.87 4.86 -14.23
C LEU A 8 6.71 4.76 -12.71
N ILE A 9 7.48 5.55 -11.96
CA ILE A 9 7.41 5.59 -10.50
C ILE A 9 6.04 6.10 -10.04
N SER A 10 5.55 7.19 -10.61
CA SER A 10 4.22 7.73 -10.28
C SER A 10 3.10 6.75 -10.65
N THR A 11 3.19 6.09 -11.80
CA THR A 11 2.20 5.09 -12.21
C THR A 11 2.18 3.91 -11.24
N PHE A 12 3.35 3.38 -10.87
CA PHE A 12 3.46 2.30 -9.90
C PHE A 12 2.86 2.70 -8.54
N THR A 13 3.22 3.89 -8.05
CA THR A 13 2.76 4.42 -6.76
C THR A 13 1.24 4.57 -6.75
N ASN A 14 0.65 5.10 -7.82
CA ASN A 14 -0.80 5.24 -7.96
C ASN A 14 -1.53 3.89 -7.98
N VAL A 15 -1.00 2.90 -8.70
CA VAL A 15 -1.60 1.55 -8.76
C VAL A 15 -1.55 0.89 -7.38
N MET A 16 -0.40 0.93 -6.70
CA MET A 16 -0.27 0.36 -5.35
C MET A 16 -1.16 1.08 -4.32
N SER A 17 -1.22 2.41 -4.38
CA SER A 17 -2.09 3.20 -3.49
C SER A 17 -3.56 2.86 -3.70
N THR A 18 -3.99 2.71 -4.95
CA THR A 18 -5.35 2.29 -5.30
C THR A 18 -5.66 0.88 -4.79
N LEU A 19 -4.72 -0.06 -4.98
CA LEU A 19 -4.87 -1.44 -4.48
C LEU A 19 -5.07 -1.47 -2.96
N ILE A 20 -4.27 -0.68 -2.23
CA ILE A 20 -4.35 -0.58 -0.77
C ILE A 20 -5.65 0.08 -0.34
N MET A 21 -6.11 1.11 -1.05
CA MET A 21 -7.40 1.75 -0.78
C MET A 21 -8.56 0.75 -0.95
N ILE A 22 -8.54 -0.05 -2.03
CA ILE A 22 -9.52 -1.13 -2.23
C ILE A 22 -9.44 -2.14 -1.08
N TYR A 23 -8.24 -2.51 -0.64
CA TYR A 23 -8.06 -3.42 0.48
C TYR A 23 -8.65 -2.87 1.78
N ILE A 24 -8.42 -1.59 2.10
CA ILE A 24 -9.00 -0.95 3.28
C ILE A 24 -10.53 -1.03 3.23
N VAL A 25 -11.14 -0.67 2.10
CA VAL A 25 -12.61 -0.76 1.92
C VAL A 25 -13.08 -2.21 2.08
N PHE A 26 -12.44 -3.17 1.41
CA PHE A 26 -12.82 -4.58 1.48
C PHE A 26 -12.63 -5.16 2.89
N SER A 27 -11.65 -4.67 3.65
CA SER A 27 -11.40 -5.13 5.02
C SER A 27 -12.55 -4.80 5.98
N TRP A 28 -13.30 -3.73 5.69
CA TRP A 28 -14.45 -3.28 6.49
C TRP A 28 -15.78 -3.77 5.93
N VAL A 29 -15.91 -3.87 4.61
CA VAL A 29 -17.17 -4.20 3.95
C VAL A 29 -17.37 -5.71 3.79
N LEU A 30 -16.30 -6.47 3.54
CA LEU A 30 -16.38 -7.90 3.26
C LEU A 30 -15.97 -8.75 4.46
N ASP A 31 -16.62 -9.89 4.61
CA ASP A 31 -16.26 -10.91 5.61
C ASP A 31 -14.79 -11.37 5.44
N PRO A 32 -14.03 -11.60 6.52
CA PRO A 32 -12.65 -12.10 6.47
C PRO A 32 -12.45 -13.36 5.62
N TYR A 33 -13.45 -14.23 5.54
CA TYR A 33 -13.41 -15.48 4.78
C TYR A 33 -13.87 -15.32 3.32
N ASN A 34 -14.17 -14.10 2.88
CA ASN A 34 -14.54 -13.83 1.49
C ASN A 34 -13.35 -14.07 0.54
N LYS A 35 -13.56 -14.83 -0.54
CA LYS A 35 -12.53 -15.19 -1.52
C LYS A 35 -11.80 -13.97 -2.10
N TYR A 36 -12.50 -12.90 -2.42
CA TYR A 36 -11.92 -11.69 -3.01
C TYR A 36 -11.08 -10.92 -2.00
N ARG A 37 -11.56 -10.81 -0.75
CA ARG A 37 -10.80 -10.21 0.34
C ARG A 37 -9.51 -10.99 0.61
N MET A 38 -9.59 -12.31 0.77
CA MET A 38 -8.42 -13.16 1.02
C MET A 38 -7.39 -13.09 -0.12
N MET A 39 -7.86 -13.05 -1.37
CA MET A 39 -6.96 -12.90 -2.52
C MET A 39 -6.22 -11.56 -2.48
N LEU A 40 -6.96 -10.48 -2.22
CA LEU A 40 -6.37 -9.14 -2.12
C LEU A 40 -5.41 -9.05 -0.94
N GLU A 41 -5.80 -9.57 0.22
CA GLU A 41 -4.99 -9.61 1.43
C GLU A 41 -3.65 -10.33 1.19
N ARG A 42 -3.64 -11.47 0.49
CA ARG A 42 -2.38 -12.15 0.12
C ARG A 42 -1.46 -11.28 -0.74
N LEU A 43 -2.02 -10.47 -1.64
CA LEU A 43 -1.22 -9.56 -2.48
C LEU A 43 -0.60 -8.45 -1.63
N VAL A 44 -1.39 -7.79 -0.78
CA VAL A 44 -0.88 -6.67 0.03
C VAL A 44 -0.03 -7.11 1.22
N ASN A 45 -0.23 -8.31 1.77
CA ASN A 45 0.52 -8.83 2.93
C ASN A 45 2.04 -8.88 2.66
N THR A 46 2.46 -9.10 1.42
CA THR A 46 3.90 -9.04 1.05
C THR A 46 4.54 -7.72 1.46
N PHE A 47 3.78 -6.62 1.39
CA PHE A 47 4.21 -5.28 1.75
C PHE A 47 3.82 -4.86 3.17
N LEU A 48 2.66 -5.31 3.64
CA LEU A 48 2.11 -4.94 4.95
C LEU A 48 2.73 -5.73 6.10
N ASP A 49 3.06 -7.02 5.92
CA ASP A 49 3.60 -7.86 6.99
C ASP A 49 4.93 -7.33 7.58
N PRO A 50 5.89 -6.84 6.78
CA PRO A 50 7.07 -6.18 7.33
C PRO A 50 6.70 -4.99 8.22
N ILE A 51 5.72 -4.17 7.83
CA ILE A 51 5.28 -3.00 8.60
C ILE A 51 4.59 -3.44 9.88
N ARG A 52 3.73 -4.45 9.82
CA ARG A 52 3.04 -5.03 10.99
C ARG A 52 4.00 -5.54 12.05
N ARG A 53 5.18 -6.04 11.66
CA ARG A 53 6.22 -6.48 12.63
C ARG A 53 6.79 -5.34 13.46
N PHE A 54 6.75 -4.10 12.96
CA PHE A 54 7.21 -2.91 13.68
C PHE A 54 6.09 -2.17 14.41
N MET A 55 4.82 -2.52 14.14
CA MET A 55 3.70 -1.89 14.83
C MET A 55 3.47 -2.51 16.21
N PRO A 56 3.05 -1.70 17.20
CA PRO A 56 2.53 -2.24 18.45
C PRO A 56 1.28 -3.08 18.18
N ARG A 57 0.88 -3.93 19.12
CA ARG A 57 -0.35 -4.73 19.00
C ARG A 57 -1.57 -3.79 19.06
N THR A 58 -2.09 -3.40 17.90
CA THR A 58 -3.21 -2.44 17.75
C THR A 58 -4.60 -3.08 17.91
N GLY A 59 -4.67 -4.29 18.47
CA GLY A 59 -5.93 -5.01 18.66
C GLY A 59 -6.54 -5.42 17.32
N MET A 60 -7.78 -4.98 17.05
CA MET A 60 -8.53 -5.37 15.84
C MET A 60 -8.31 -4.46 14.63
N ILE A 61 -7.66 -3.30 14.80
CA ILE A 61 -7.45 -2.34 13.71
C ILE A 61 -6.04 -2.49 13.17
N ASP A 62 -5.94 -2.74 11.87
CA ASP A 62 -4.66 -2.77 11.17
C ASP A 62 -4.35 -1.38 10.58
N PHE A 63 -3.39 -0.68 11.17
CA PHE A 63 -2.92 0.61 10.67
C PHE A 63 -1.79 0.49 9.63
N SER A 64 -1.29 -0.73 9.36
CA SER A 64 -0.21 -0.92 8.37
C SER A 64 -0.56 -0.42 6.96
N PRO A 65 -1.82 -0.53 6.46
CA PRO A 65 -2.17 0.03 5.16
C PRO A 65 -1.96 1.54 5.08
N LEU A 66 -2.29 2.26 6.16
CA LEU A 66 -2.10 3.71 6.23
C LEU A 66 -0.62 4.08 6.24
N ILE A 67 0.19 3.37 7.05
CA ILE A 67 1.64 3.58 7.09
C ILE A 67 2.25 3.29 5.71
N PHE A 68 1.80 2.23 5.03
CA PHE A 68 2.29 1.89 3.70
C PHE A 68 1.93 2.97 2.66
N LEU A 69 0.72 3.53 2.70
CA LEU A 69 0.35 4.66 1.84
C LEU A 69 1.26 5.88 2.05
N LEU A 70 1.58 6.20 3.30
CA LEU A 70 2.50 7.29 3.62
C LEU A 70 3.92 7.02 3.10
N LEU A 71 4.41 5.78 3.26
CA LEU A 71 5.71 5.38 2.73
C LEU A 71 5.76 5.46 1.21
N LEU A 72 4.71 5.01 0.52
CA LEU A 72 4.59 5.11 -0.93
C LEU A 72 4.67 6.57 -1.41
N GLN A 73 3.89 7.47 -0.82
CA GLN A 73 3.90 8.89 -1.19
C GLN A 73 5.24 9.56 -0.89
N PHE A 74 5.86 9.22 0.24
CA PHE A 74 7.18 9.72 0.59
C PHE A 74 8.23 9.25 -0.42
N MET A 75 8.25 7.96 -0.76
CA MET A 75 9.17 7.38 -1.74
C MET A 75 8.99 8.01 -3.13
N GLU A 76 7.74 8.23 -3.57
CA GLU A 76 7.48 8.91 -4.84
C GLU A 76 8.01 10.35 -4.81
N THR A 77 7.73 11.11 -3.75
CA THR A 77 8.18 12.50 -3.63
C THR A 77 9.71 12.58 -3.67
N VAL A 78 10.40 11.73 -2.91
CA VAL A 78 11.87 11.67 -2.90
C VAL A 78 12.40 11.24 -4.26
N ALA A 79 11.88 10.16 -4.85
CA ALA A 79 12.38 9.65 -6.11
C ALA A 79 12.18 10.65 -7.24
N THR A 80 10.99 11.23 -7.38
CA THR A 80 10.71 12.24 -8.41
C THR A 80 11.47 13.54 -8.20
N SER A 81 11.82 13.90 -6.96
CA SER A 81 12.66 15.07 -6.69
C SER A 81 14.08 14.96 -7.25
N ILE A 82 14.62 13.73 -7.34
CA ILE A 82 15.96 13.46 -7.89
C ILE A 82 15.96 13.59 -9.43
N PHE A 83 14.82 13.34 -10.07
CA PHE A 83 14.69 13.35 -11.54
C PHE A 83 14.12 14.66 -12.11
N ARG A 84 13.78 15.63 -11.24
CA ARG A 84 13.42 17.00 -11.62
C ARG A 84 14.65 17.77 -12.09
#